data_AF-A0AAW0LTJ1-F1
#
_entry.id   AF-A0AAW0LTJ1-F1
#
_cell.length_a   1.000
_cell.length_b   1.000
_cell.length_c   1.000
_cell.angle_alpha   90.00
_cell.angle_beta   90.00
_cell.angle_gamma   90.00
#
_symmetry.space_group_name_H-M   'P 1'
#
loop_
_entity.id
_entity.type
_entity.pdbx_description
1 polymer ?
#
loop_
_entity_poly.entity_id
_entity_poly.type
_entity_poly.pdbx_seq_one_letter_code
_entity_poly.pdbx_strand_id
1 'polypeptide(L)' 'MRAALLLRIVHKETKLGNLIIPTGVEIALPTILVHHDYELWGENAKQFNLERFSEGISKATKG' A
#
# COMPACT_ATOMS: atom_id res chain seq x y z
N MET A 1 0.02 -16.06 -3.79
CA MET A 1 -0.31 -14.82 -3.03
C MET A 1 -1.29 -14.02 -3.87
N ARG A 2 -2.50 -13.73 -3.36
CA ARG A 2 -3.44 -12.80 -4.01
C ARG A 2 -3.42 -11.50 -3.21
N ALA A 3 -3.13 -10.39 -3.87
CA ALA A 3 -3.23 -9.06 -3.27
C ALA A 3 -4.48 -8.36 -3.80
N ALA A 4 -5.12 -7.57 -2.96
CA ALA A 4 -6.30 -6.81 -3.36
C ALA A 4 -5.88 -5.55 -4.12
N LEU A 5 -6.67 -5.17 -5.12
CA LEU A 5 -6.66 -3.80 -5.64
C LEU A 5 -7.63 -2.98 -4.80
N LEU A 6 -7.17 -1.82 -4.30
CA LEU A 6 -8.09 -0.82 -3.77
C LEU A 6 -8.51 0.07 -4.93
N LEU A 7 -9.79 0.03 -5.26
CA LEU A 7 -10.38 0.78 -6.37
C LEU A 7 -11.27 1.89 -5.82
N ARG A 8 -11.17 3.09 -6.39
CA ARG A 8 -12.02 4.23 -6.04
C ARG A 8 -12.30 5.06 -7.27
N ILE A 9 -13.57 5.42 -7.48
CA ILE A 9 -13.96 6.44 -8.45
C ILE A 9 -14.04 7.80 -7.74
N VAL A 10 -13.48 8.83 -8.36
CA VAL A 10 -13.54 10.20 -7.86
C VAL A 10 -14.87 10.82 -8.28
N HIS A 11 -15.77 11.08 -7.32
CA HIS A 11 -17.11 11.64 -7.62
C HIS A 11 -17.16 13.16 -7.65
N LYS A 12 -16.11 13.82 -7.17
CA LYS A 12 -15.94 15.28 -7.20
C LYS A 12 -14.47 15.56 -7.40
N GLU A 13 -14.13 16.56 -8.21
CA GLU A 13 -12.75 17.03 -8.35
C GLU A 13 -12.07 17.14 -6.98
N THR A 14 -10.95 16.44 -6.84
CA THR A 14 -10.27 16.26 -5.55
C THR A 14 -8.81 16.63 -5.69
N LYS A 15 -8.34 17.53 -4.80
CA LYS A 15 -6.91 17.80 -4.65
C LYS A 15 -6.28 16.73 -3.75
N LEU A 16 -5.28 16.01 -4.26
CA LEU A 16 -4.50 15.02 -3.53
C LEU A 16 -3.02 15.41 -3.57
N GLY A 17 -2.50 15.96 -2.47
CA GLY A 17 -1.16 16.56 -2.47
C GLY A 17 -1.06 17.67 -3.51
N ASN A 18 -0.17 17.49 -4.49
CA ASN A 18 0.04 18.43 -5.61
C ASN A 18 -0.77 18.07 -6.86
N LEU A 19 -1.58 17.01 -6.82
CA LEU A 19 -2.42 16.57 -7.93
C LEU A 19 -3.84 17.13 -7.82
N ILE A 20 -4.42 17.52 -8.94
CA ILE A 20 -5.87 17.76 -9.09
C ILE A 20 -6.42 16.58 -9.87
N ILE A 21 -7.33 15.83 -9.25
CA ILE A 21 -7.93 14.63 -9.83
C ILE A 21 -9.36 14.95 -10.23
N PRO A 22 -9.69 14.96 -11.54
CA PRO A 22 -11.04 15.26 -12.02
C PRO A 22 -12.09 14.23 -11.58
N THR A 23 -13.36 14.65 -11.61
CA THR A 23 -14.51 13.74 -11.47
C THR A 23 -14.51 12.67 -12.55
N GLY A 24 -14.85 11.43 -12.19
CA GLY A 24 -14.94 10.28 -13.09
C GLY A 24 -13.66 9.48 -13.22
N VAL A 25 -12.52 9.97 -12.70
CA VAL A 25 -11.25 9.22 -12.69
C VAL A 25 -11.33 8.03 -11.73
N GLU A 26 -10.88 6.86 -12.17
CA GLU A 26 -10.66 5.70 -11.33
C GLU A 26 -9.21 5.68 -10.80
N ILE A 27 -9.07 5.53 -9.49
CA ILE A 27 -7.80 5.35 -8.80
C ILE A 27 -7.70 3.88 -8.41
N ALA A 28 -6.64 3.22 -8.88
CA ALA A 28 -6.30 1.85 -8.51
C ALA A 28 -5.00 1.81 -7.71
N LEU A 29 -5.06 1.33 -6.47
CA LEU A 29 -3.89 1.12 -5.61
C LEU A 29 -3.62 -0.37 -5.44
N PRO A 30 -2.62 -0.93 -6.13
CA PRO A 30 -2.22 -2.31 -5.95
C PRO A 30 -1.47 -2.50 -4.62
N THR A 31 -2.14 -3.12 -3.63
CA THR A 31 -1.56 -3.35 -2.29
C THR A 31 -0.27 -4.15 -2.31
N ILE A 32 -0.03 -4.94 -3.37
CA ILE A 32 1.21 -5.69 -3.55
C ILE A 32 2.45 -4.81 -3.62
N LEU A 33 2.34 -3.58 -4.14
CA LEU A 33 3.47 -2.66 -4.22
C LEU A 33 3.92 -2.23 -2.82
N VAL A 34 3.00 -2.07 -1.88
CA VAL A 34 3.32 -1.74 -0.48
C VAL A 34 3.79 -2.99 0.27
N HIS A 35 3.14 -4.14 0.09
CA HIS A 35 3.49 -5.36 0.83
C HIS A 35 4.85 -5.97 0.43
N HIS A 36 5.31 -5.74 -0.79
CA HIS A 36 6.60 -6.25 -1.29
C HIS A 36 7.70 -5.19 -1.36
N ASP A 37 7.46 -4.01 -0.78
CA ASP A 37 8.44 -2.95 -0.72
C ASP A 37 9.60 -3.34 0.23
N TYR A 38 10.82 -3.43 -0.30
CA TYR A 38 12.01 -3.79 0.48
C TYR A 38 12.49 -2.66 1.41
N GLU A 39 12.19 -1.41 1.08
CA GLU A 39 12.48 -0.26 1.94
C GLU A 39 11.59 -0.33 3.18
N LEU A 40 10.31 -0.62 3.00
CA LEU A 40 9.36 -0.74 4.11
C LEU A 40 9.53 -2.04 4.92
N TRP A 41 9.71 -3.18 4.26
CA TRP A 41 9.66 -4.51 4.91
C TRP A 41 11.01 -5.21 5.07
N GLY A 42 12.10 -4.63 4.57
CA GLY A 42 13.43 -5.24 4.59
C GLY A 42 13.63 -6.32 3.54
N GLU A 43 14.82 -6.93 3.54
CA GLU A 43 15.26 -7.89 2.50
C GLU A 43 14.35 -9.12 2.35
N ASN A 44 13.60 -9.44 3.40
CA ASN A 44 12.66 -10.56 3.40
C ASN A 44 11.23 -10.17 2.99
N ALA A 45 10.99 -9.01 2.37
CA ALA A 45 9.66 -8.50 1.99
C ALA A 45 8.79 -9.51 1.22
N LYS A 46 9.41 -10.39 0.43
CA LYS A 46 8.72 -11.43 -0.36
C LYS A 46 8.68 -12.80 0.29
N GLN A 47 9.19 -12.92 1.52
CA GLN A 47 9.25 -14.17 2.27
C GLN A 47 8.19 -14.18 3.37
N PHE A 48 7.53 -15.32 3.52
CA PHE A 48 6.68 -15.58 4.67
C PHE A 48 7.55 -15.69 5.92
N ASN A 49 7.31 -14.84 6.91
CA ASN A 49 8.01 -14.82 8.18
C ASN A 49 6.98 -14.71 9.31
N LEU A 50 6.84 -15.78 10.10
CA LEU A 50 5.90 -15.84 11.22
C LEU A 50 6.24 -14.84 12.33
N GLU A 51 7.54 -14.54 12.49
CA GLU A 51 8.04 -13.63 13.52
C GLU A 51 7.89 -12.15 13.12
N ARG A 52 7.39 -11.85 11.92
CA ARG A 52 7.33 -10.47 11.41
C ARG A 52 6.56 -9.52 12.33
N PHE A 53 5.57 -10.03 13.04
CA PHE A 53 4.72 -9.25 13.93
C PHE A 53 4.88 -9.63 15.41
N SER A 54 5.87 -10.46 15.76
CA SER A 54 6.01 -10.97 17.13
C SER A 54 6.35 -9.87 18.15
N GLU A 55 6.97 -8.78 17.70
CA GLU A 55 7.20 -7.59 18.52
C GLU A 55 6.13 -6.48 18.34
N GLY A 56 5.00 -6.80 17.72
CA GLY A 56 3.90 -5.86 17.46
C GLY A 56 3.99 -5.12 16.12
N ILE A 57 2.90 -4.46 15.75
CA ILE A 57 2.73 -3.84 14.42
C ILE A 57 3.70 -2.68 14.19
N SER A 58 4.03 -1.90 15.23
CA SER A 58 4.94 -0.76 15.12
C SER A 58 6.38 -1.15 14.78
N LYS A 59 6.76 -2.41 14.99
CA LYS A 59 8.10 -2.93 14.65
C LYS A 59 8.12 -3.84 13.42
N ALA A 60 6.96 -4.07 12.79
CA ALA A 60 6.84 -4.99 11.66
C ALA A 60 7.42 -4.43 10.35
N THR A 61 7.58 -3.11 10.27
CA THR A 61 8.13 -2.36 9.13
C THR A 61 9.19 -1.38 9.59
N LYS A 62 9.99 -0.84 8.67
CA LYS A 62 11.00 0.20 8.94
C LYS A 62 10.42 1.62 9.08
N GLY A 63 9.10 1.78 8.94
CA GLY A 63 8.38 3.06 9.03
C GLY A 63 7.96 3.43 10.43
#